data_AF-A0A165WW89-F1
#
_entry.id   AF-A0A165WW89-F1
#
_cell.length_a   1.000
_cell.length_b   1.000
_cell.length_c   1.000
_cell.angle_alpha   90.00
_cell.angle_beta   90.00
_cell.angle_gamma   90.00
#
_symmetry.space_group_name_H-M   'P 1'
#
loop_
_entity.id
_entity.type
_entity.pdbx_description
1 polymer ?
#
loop_
_entity_poly.entity_id
_entity_poly.type
_entity_poly.pdbx_seq_one_letter_code
_entity_poly.pdbx_strand_id
1 'polypeptide(L)'
;YKPVAKKINPVPGTMPEDFKIIRRFPEDPLLSLPSVSTNFDSFSFGSRLTPDRWAVIEKKMADANFLWPQEILMFRQILRQNETAIAWNDSEKGQFRTDYFEPVRFPTVPHIPWAEKNIRIPPSMYSQV
;
A
#
# COMPACT_ATOMS: atom_id res chain seq x y z
N TYR A 1 0.02 5.08 -37.88
CA TYR A 1 0.83 4.34 -36.89
C TYR A 1 2.32 4.63 -37.16
N LYS A 2 3.16 4.86 -36.13
CA LYS A 2 4.59 5.18 -36.34
C LYS A 2 5.34 3.89 -36.72
N PRO A 3 6.14 3.86 -37.82
CA PRO A 3 6.84 2.63 -38.21
C PRO A 3 7.83 2.21 -37.12
N VAL A 4 8.00 0.90 -36.94
CA VAL A 4 8.83 0.30 -35.87
C VAL A 4 10.24 0.91 -35.82
N ALA A 5 10.85 1.16 -36.99
CA ALA A 5 12.17 1.80 -37.11
C ALA A 5 12.25 3.24 -36.56
N LYS A 6 11.11 3.94 -36.38
CA LYS A 6 11.02 5.30 -35.81
C LYS A 6 10.49 5.31 -34.38
N LYS A 7 10.30 4.13 -33.76
CA LYS A 7 9.88 4.00 -32.37
C LYS A 7 11.08 4.32 -31.47
N ILE A 8 10.92 5.32 -30.60
CA ILE A 8 11.91 5.64 -29.59
C ILE A 8 11.47 4.90 -28.33
N ASN A 9 12.28 3.95 -27.89
CA ASN A 9 12.06 3.31 -26.59
C ASN A 9 12.69 4.21 -25.52
N PRO A 10 12.01 4.43 -24.38
CA PRO A 10 12.62 5.15 -23.28
C PRO A 10 13.86 4.39 -22.81
N VAL A 11 14.97 5.11 -22.65
CA VAL A 11 16.19 4.55 -22.07
C VAL A 11 15.94 4.41 -20.55
N PRO A 12 16.19 3.22 -19.96
CA PRO A 12 16.06 3.05 -18.52
C PRO A 12 17.10 3.95 -17.81
N GLY A 13 16.60 4.96 -17.10
CA GLY A 13 17.43 5.84 -16.26
C GLY A 13 17.51 5.32 -14.82
N THR A 14 18.49 5.81 -14.06
CA THR A 14 18.56 5.60 -12.61
C THR A 14 17.51 6.47 -11.90
N MET A 15 16.91 5.95 -10.82
CA MET A 15 16.00 6.73 -9.98
C MET A 15 16.81 7.87 -9.31
N PRO A 16 16.45 9.15 -9.49
CA PRO A 16 17.17 10.23 -8.83
C PRO A 16 16.97 10.17 -7.32
N GLU A 17 18.00 10.55 -6.56
CA GLU A 17 18.01 10.45 -5.09
C GLU A 17 16.83 11.19 -4.44
N ASP A 18 16.48 12.36 -4.99
CA ASP A 18 15.40 13.23 -4.49
C ASP A 18 13.99 12.59 -4.55
N PHE A 19 13.84 11.49 -5.29
CA PHE A 19 12.59 10.74 -5.43
C PHE A 19 12.60 9.43 -4.64
N LYS A 20 13.70 9.10 -3.96
CA LYS A 20 13.74 7.91 -3.12
C LYS A 20 12.86 8.11 -1.90
N ILE A 21 12.10 7.07 -1.58
CA ILE A 21 11.26 7.04 -0.38
C ILE A 21 12.18 6.83 0.83
N ILE A 22 12.28 7.83 1.68
CA ILE A 22 13.03 7.74 2.95
C ILE A 22 12.05 7.36 4.05
N ARG A 23 12.33 6.26 4.75
CA ARG A 23 11.58 5.86 5.94
C ARG A 23 12.15 6.57 7.16
N ARG A 24 11.28 7.23 7.92
CA ARG A 24 11.61 7.88 9.20
C ARG A 24 10.91 7.17 10.35
N PHE A 25 11.52 7.24 11.53
CA PHE A 25 10.95 6.74 12.79
C PHE A 25 10.87 7.92 13.76
N PRO A 26 9.77 8.70 13.73
CA PRO A 26 9.61 9.85 14.63
C PRO A 26 9.53 9.42 16.11
N GLU A 27 9.04 8.20 16.36
CA GLU A 27 8.88 7.59 17.67
C GLU A 27 9.33 6.12 17.57
N ASP A 28 9.73 5.52 18.71
CA ASP A 28 10.01 4.09 18.76
C ASP A 28 8.71 3.29 18.59
N PRO A 29 8.55 2.53 17.49
CA PRO A 29 7.31 1.80 17.19
C PRO A 29 7.03 0.67 18.18
N LEU A 30 8.01 0.26 18.99
CA LEU A 30 7.84 -0.81 19.97
C LEU A 30 7.17 -0.33 21.27
N LEU A 31 7.17 0.98 21.54
CA LEU A 31 6.61 1.53 22.78
C LEU A 31 5.10 1.36 22.91
N SER A 32 4.37 1.32 21.79
CA SER A 32 2.91 1.19 21.77
C SER A 32 2.42 -0.24 21.61
N LEU A 33 3.29 -1.25 21.69
CA LEU A 33 2.90 -2.63 21.48
C LEU A 33 1.99 -3.13 22.62
N PRO A 34 0.82 -3.71 22.30
CA PRO A 34 -0.04 -4.31 23.31
C PRO A 34 0.64 -5.55 23.91
N SER A 35 0.47 -5.75 25.21
CA SER A 35 0.90 -6.98 25.88
C SER A 35 0.06 -8.17 25.40
N VAL A 36 0.71 -9.30 25.12
CA VAL A 36 0.04 -10.55 24.73
C VAL A 36 -0.31 -11.32 26.01
N SER A 37 -1.59 -11.66 26.18
CA SER A 37 -2.04 -12.54 27.26
C SER A 37 -1.61 -13.97 26.99
N THR A 38 -1.25 -14.72 28.04
CA THR A 38 -1.04 -16.17 27.99
C THR A 38 -2.30 -16.97 28.35
N ASN A 39 -3.38 -16.29 28.76
CA ASN A 39 -4.68 -16.90 29.02
C ASN A 39 -5.62 -16.66 27.82
N PHE A 40 -6.16 -17.76 27.28
CA PHE A 40 -6.94 -17.80 26.03
C PHE A 40 -8.43 -18.16 26.22
N ASP A 41 -8.88 -18.40 27.46
CA ASP A 41 -10.22 -18.95 27.74
C ASP A 41 -11.35 -17.95 27.42
N SER A 42 -11.07 -16.65 27.51
CA SER A 42 -12.06 -15.57 27.34
C SER A 42 -11.97 -14.88 25.96
N PHE A 43 -11.67 -15.63 24.89
CA PHE A 43 -11.48 -15.05 23.57
C PHE A 43 -12.80 -14.71 22.87
N SER A 44 -12.86 -13.53 22.25
CA SER A 44 -13.96 -13.11 21.37
C SER A 44 -13.43 -12.57 20.04
N PHE A 45 -14.16 -12.87 18.97
CA PHE A 45 -13.85 -12.38 17.62
C PHE A 45 -14.11 -10.88 17.49
N GLY A 46 -13.47 -10.28 16.49
CA GLY A 46 -13.50 -8.84 16.27
C GLY A 46 -14.39 -8.42 15.12
N SER A 47 -14.26 -7.16 14.73
CA SER A 47 -14.97 -6.60 13.58
C SER A 47 -14.41 -7.14 12.26
N ARG A 48 -13.08 -7.31 12.18
CA ARG A 48 -12.38 -7.75 10.97
C ARG A 48 -11.92 -9.19 11.05
N LEU A 49 -11.49 -9.66 12.22
CA LEU A 49 -11.15 -11.07 12.39
C LEU A 49 -12.42 -11.87 12.70
N THR A 50 -13.05 -12.40 11.66
CA THR A 50 -14.24 -13.27 11.78
C THR A 50 -13.86 -14.73 11.98
N PRO A 51 -14.77 -15.58 12.52
CA PRO A 51 -14.52 -17.02 12.68
C PRO A 51 -14.12 -17.71 11.37
N ASP A 52 -14.79 -17.36 10.26
CA ASP A 52 -14.51 -17.97 8.95
C ASP A 52 -13.11 -17.62 8.44
N ARG A 53 -12.69 -16.36 8.61
CA ARG A 53 -11.34 -15.90 8.26
C ARG A 53 -10.30 -16.62 9.11
N TRP A 54 -10.57 -16.79 10.41
CA TRP A 54 -9.70 -17.50 11.33
C TRP A 54 -9.58 -18.99 10.97
N ALA A 55 -10.68 -19.68 10.65
CA ALA A 55 -10.66 -21.10 10.30
C ALA A 55 -9.72 -21.41 9.11
N VAL A 56 -9.66 -20.50 8.13
CA VAL A 56 -8.73 -20.62 6.99
C VAL A 56 -7.28 -20.47 7.43
N ILE A 57 -6.98 -19.53 8.33
CA ILE A 57 -5.62 -19.34 8.87
C ILE A 57 -5.22 -20.56 9.71
N GLU A 58 -6.08 -20.96 10.65
CA GLU A 58 -5.84 -22.06 11.57
C GLU A 58 -5.55 -23.35 10.82
N LYS A 59 -6.33 -23.65 9.78
CA LYS A 59 -6.08 -24.80 8.91
C LYS A 59 -4.69 -24.74 8.27
N LYS A 60 -4.30 -23.59 7.70
CA LYS A 60 -2.96 -23.44 7.09
C LYS A 60 -1.82 -23.58 8.11
N MET A 61 -2.03 -23.10 9.34
CA MET A 61 -1.05 -23.23 10.41
C MET A 61 -0.92 -24.67 10.89
N ALA A 62 -2.04 -25.38 11.03
CA ALA A 62 -2.07 -26.80 11.36
C ALA A 62 -1.41 -27.63 10.25
N ASP A 63 -1.69 -27.34 8.98
CA ASP A 63 -1.10 -28.01 7.83
C ASP A 63 0.44 -27.80 7.76
N ALA A 64 0.93 -26.65 8.18
CA ALA A 64 2.36 -26.35 8.27
C ALA A 64 3.06 -27.14 9.39
N ASN A 65 2.31 -27.66 10.38
CA ASN A 65 2.77 -28.49 11.49
C ASN A 65 4.02 -27.95 12.23
N PHE A 66 4.19 -26.64 12.23
CA PHE A 66 5.33 -25.95 12.84
C PHE A 66 5.00 -25.40 14.23
N LEU A 67 3.77 -24.95 14.43
CA LEU A 67 3.31 -24.28 15.66
C LEU A 67 2.63 -25.26 16.61
N TRP A 68 2.81 -25.04 17.91
CA TRP A 68 2.08 -25.77 18.94
C TRP A 68 0.63 -25.27 19.01
N PRO A 69 -0.33 -26.10 19.50
CA PRO A 69 -1.71 -25.67 19.64
C PRO A 69 -1.88 -24.38 20.46
N GLN A 70 -1.05 -24.21 21.50
CA GLN A 70 -1.04 -23.00 22.32
C GLN A 70 -0.52 -21.77 21.57
N GLU A 71 0.49 -21.93 20.71
CA GLU A 71 1.04 -20.84 19.89
C GLU A 71 0.02 -20.37 18.84
N ILE A 72 -0.76 -21.30 18.28
CA ILE A 72 -1.86 -20.98 17.36
C ILE A 72 -2.91 -20.12 18.08
N LEU A 73 -3.28 -20.48 19.32
CA LEU A 73 -4.21 -19.68 20.13
C LEU A 73 -3.63 -18.31 20.51
N MET A 74 -2.33 -18.24 20.81
CA MET A 74 -1.64 -16.98 21.06
C MET A 74 -1.66 -16.08 19.82
N PHE A 75 -1.38 -16.65 18.65
CA PHE A 75 -1.40 -15.93 17.39
C PHE A 75 -2.79 -15.38 17.06
N ARG A 76 -3.85 -16.16 17.34
CA ARG A 76 -5.24 -15.69 17.24
C ARG A 76 -5.46 -14.40 18.03
N GLN A 77 -4.94 -14.34 19.25
CA GLN A 77 -5.09 -13.17 20.12
C GLN A 77 -4.28 -11.97 19.61
N ILE A 78 -3.05 -12.20 19.13
CA ILE A 78 -2.22 -11.14 18.52
C ILE A 78 -2.92 -10.55 17.28
N LEU A 79 -3.48 -11.40 16.42
CA LEU A 79 -4.24 -10.94 15.26
C LEU A 79 -5.49 -10.15 15.68
N ARG A 80 -6.18 -10.58 16.73
CA ARG A 80 -7.35 -9.88 17.23
C ARG A 80 -7.00 -8.49 17.78
N GLN A 81 -5.89 -8.37 18.51
CA GLN A 81 -5.40 -7.09 19.03
C GLN A 81 -5.01 -6.13 17.91
N ASN A 82 -4.47 -6.66 16.81
CA ASN A 82 -3.98 -5.89 15.67
C ASN A 82 -4.95 -5.92 14.46
N GLU A 83 -6.24 -6.15 14.69
CA GLU A 83 -7.17 -6.42 13.59
C GLU A 83 -7.28 -5.28 12.57
N THR A 84 -7.05 -4.03 13.01
CA THR A 84 -7.12 -2.82 12.17
C THR A 84 -5.87 -2.63 11.30
N ALA A 85 -4.75 -3.26 11.67
CA ALA A 85 -3.50 -3.17 10.93
C ALA A 85 -3.50 -4.04 9.66
N ILE A 86 -4.36 -5.05 9.61
CA ILE A 86 -4.48 -5.97 8.47
C ILE A 86 -5.76 -5.65 7.70
N ALA A 87 -5.66 -5.62 6.39
CA ALA A 87 -6.78 -5.46 5.48
C ALA A 87 -7.11 -6.80 4.83
N TRP A 88 -8.38 -7.20 4.90
CA TRP A 88 -8.88 -8.43 4.26
C TRP A 88 -9.54 -8.18 2.92
N ASN A 89 -10.02 -6.95 2.70
CA ASN A 89 -10.54 -6.46 1.43
C ASN A 89 -9.99 -5.06 1.14
N ASP A 90 -10.22 -4.56 -0.08
CA ASP A 90 -9.72 -3.25 -0.50
C ASP A 90 -10.36 -2.10 0.30
N SER A 91 -11.58 -2.29 0.83
CA SER A 91 -12.27 -1.30 1.67
C SER A 91 -11.64 -1.12 3.05
N GLU A 92 -10.94 -2.14 3.55
CA GLU A 92 -10.24 -2.13 4.84
C GLU A 92 -8.80 -1.61 4.73
N LYS A 93 -8.33 -1.25 3.51
CA LYS A 93 -6.97 -0.78 3.30
C LYS A 93 -6.72 0.53 4.05
N GLY A 94 -5.64 0.54 4.83
CA GLY A 94 -5.12 1.75 5.45
C GLY A 94 -4.15 2.50 4.53
N GLN A 95 -3.79 3.70 4.95
CA GLN A 95 -2.63 4.41 4.43
C GLN A 95 -1.57 4.48 5.52
N PHE A 96 -0.29 4.47 5.11
CA PHE A 96 0.79 4.72 6.06
C PHE A 96 0.74 6.15 6.58
N ARG A 97 1.19 6.34 7.83
CA ARG A 97 1.36 7.67 8.42
C ARG A 97 2.38 8.48 7.62
N THR A 98 2.03 9.72 7.29
CA THR A 98 2.89 10.63 6.52
C THR A 98 4.20 10.96 7.25
N ASP A 99 4.19 10.94 8.59
CA ASP A 99 5.40 11.18 9.40
C ASP A 99 6.46 10.09 9.23
N TYR A 100 6.04 8.87 8.89
CA TYR A 100 6.93 7.73 8.64
C TYR A 100 7.40 7.67 7.19
N PHE A 101 6.49 7.98 6.27
CA PHE A 101 6.74 7.93 4.83
C PHE A 101 6.20 9.20 4.18
N GLU A 102 7.10 9.95 3.56
CA GLU A 102 6.70 11.10 2.74
C GLU A 102 5.88 10.63 1.53
N PRO A 103 4.95 11.46 1.02
CA PRO A 103 4.19 11.13 -0.16
C PRO A 103 5.10 10.83 -1.36
N VAL A 104 4.79 9.77 -2.09
CA VAL A 104 5.58 9.36 -3.26
C VAL A 104 5.54 10.46 -4.31
N ARG A 105 6.73 10.92 -4.72
CA ARG A 105 6.90 11.82 -5.85
C ARG A 105 7.28 10.99 -7.07
N PHE A 106 6.57 11.17 -8.18
CA PHE A 106 6.93 10.54 -9.44
C PHE A 106 7.93 11.42 -10.19
N PRO A 107 9.11 10.90 -10.61
CA PRO A 107 9.99 11.64 -11.49
C PRO A 107 9.33 11.76 -12.86
N THR A 108 8.78 12.92 -13.16
CA THR A 108 8.18 13.21 -14.45
C THR A 108 9.19 13.93 -15.33
N VAL A 109 9.30 13.51 -16.59
CA VAL A 109 10.05 14.24 -17.60
C VAL A 109 9.10 15.27 -18.21
N PRO A 110 9.49 16.55 -18.36
CA PRO A 110 8.64 17.54 -19.00
C PRO A 110 8.26 17.06 -20.40
N HIS A 111 6.96 16.98 -20.67
CA HIS A 111 6.48 16.56 -21.98
C HIS A 111 6.75 17.67 -22.99
N ILE A 112 7.54 17.36 -24.02
CA ILE A 112 7.64 18.21 -25.22
C ILE A 112 6.49 17.82 -26.15
N PRO A 113 5.52 18.72 -26.42
CA PRO A 113 4.43 18.41 -27.33
C PRO A 113 4.99 18.09 -28.72
N TRP A 114 4.51 16.99 -29.31
CA TRP A 114 4.95 16.54 -30.65
C TRP A 114 4.58 17.55 -31.76
N ALA A 115 3.50 18.32 -31.54
CA ALA A 115 3.12 19.46 -32.36
C ALA A 115 2.27 20.40 -31.52
N GLU A 116 2.79 21.58 -31.21
CA GLU A 116 1.99 22.69 -30.66
C GLU A 116 1.36 23.43 -31.84
N LYS A 117 0.30 22.86 -32.42
CA LYS A 117 -0.51 23.63 -33.38
C LYS A 117 -1.28 24.67 -32.59
N ASN A 118 -1.08 25.96 -32.88
CA ASN A 118 -2.01 26.99 -32.45
C ASN A 118 -3.42 26.52 -32.81
N ILE A 119 -4.28 26.42 -31.79
CA ILE A 119 -5.70 26.13 -32.01
C ILE A 119 -6.20 27.24 -32.93
N ARG A 120 -6.72 26.86 -34.11
CA ARG A 120 -7.21 27.85 -35.07
C ARG A 120 -8.33 28.64 -34.40
N ILE A 121 -8.17 29.95 -34.30
CA ILE A 121 -9.20 30.83 -33.75
C ILE A 121 -10.47 30.66 -34.61
N PRO A 122 -11.65 30.43 -34.01
CA PRO A 122 -12.90 30.35 -34.75
C PRO A 122 -13.13 31.65 -35.54
N PRO A 123 -13.67 31.60 -36.77
CA PRO A 123 -13.89 32.79 -37.58
C PRO A 123 -14.72 33.90 -36.89
N SER A 124 -15.62 33.52 -35.98
CA SER A 124 -16.45 34.44 -35.21
C SER A 124 -15.67 35.28 -34.19
N MET A 125 -14.47 34.87 -33.81
CA MET A 125 -13.66 35.53 -32.76
C MET A 125 -12.57 36.45 -33.33
N TYR A 126 -12.38 36.52 -34.65
CA TYR A 126 -11.35 37.40 -35.24
C TYR A 126 -11.59 38.89 -34.98
N SER A 127 -12.84 39.32 -34.72
CA SER A 127 -13.16 40.72 -34.45
C SER A 127 -12.81 41.19 -33.03
N GLN A 128 -12.43 40.27 -32.13
CA GLN A 128 -12.18 40.54 -30.71
C GLN A 128 -10.71 40.42 -30.31
N VAL A 129 -9.81 40.16 -31.27
CA VAL A 129 -8.35 40.01 -31.09
C VAL A 129 -7.63 41.16 -31.77
#